data_AF-A0A7R9CVT1-F1
#
_entry.id   AF-A0A7R9CVT1-F1
#
_cell.length_a   1.000
_cell.length_b   1.000
_cell.length_c   1.000
_cell.angle_alpha   90.00
_cell.angle_beta   90.00
_cell.angle_gamma   90.00
#
_symmetry.space_group_name_H-M   'P 1'
#
loop_
_entity.id
_entity.type
_entity.pdbx_description
1 polymer ?
#
loop_
_entity_poly.entity_id
_entity_poly.type
_entity_poly.pdbx_seq_one_letter_code
_entity_poly.pdbx_strand_id
1 'polypeptide(L)' 'RLTGELLKNREANVVVVDWRGGSNPPYTQAVANIRVVGVITAHLVNQLLVSV' A
#
# COMPACT_ATOMS: atom_id res chain seq x y z
N ARG A 1 -5.99 -15.93 4.14
CA ARG A 1 -5.61 -14.58 3.63
C ARG A 1 -4.14 -14.35 3.99
N LEU A 2 -3.30 -13.87 3.07
CA LEU A 2 -1.86 -13.69 3.29
C LEU A 2 -1.54 -12.95 4.61
N THR A 3 -2.34 -11.93 4.95
CA THR A 3 -2.18 -11.17 6.19
C THR A 3 -2.19 -12.05 7.45
N GLY A 4 -3.11 -13.01 7.53
CA GLY A 4 -3.21 -13.90 8.68
C GLY A 4 -2.02 -14.87 8.77
N GLU A 5 -1.54 -15.37 7.63
CA GLU A 5 -0.38 -16.26 7.61
C GLU A 5 0.91 -15.53 8.00
N LEU A 6 1.07 -14.26 7.62
CA LEU A 6 2.21 -13.46 8.05
C LEU A 6 2.23 -13.24 9.56
N LEU A 7 1.07 -13.02 10.19
CA LEU A 7 0.95 -12.82 11.64
C LEU A 7 1.18 -14.09 12.46
N LYS A 8 0.91 -15.27 11.89
CA LYS A 8 1.22 -16.55 12.55
C LYS A 8 2.71 -16.87 12.58
N ASN A 9 3.45 -16.43 11.57
CA ASN A 9 4.88 -16.75 11.42
C ASN A 9 5.81 -15.72 12.07
N ARG A 10 5.35 -14.50 12.35
CA ARG A 10 6.15 -13.44 12.98
C ARG A 10 5.30 -12.33 13.60
N GLU A 11 5.83 -11.68 14.63
CA GLU A 11 5.31 -10.40 15.10
C GLU A 11 5.63 -9.32 14.05
N ALA A 12 4.60 -8.81 13.38
CA ALA A 12 4.76 -7.80 12.35
C ALA A 12 3.52 -6.92 12.22
N ASN A 13 3.72 -5.66 11.86
CA ASN A 13 2.67 -4.79 11.37
C ASN A 13 2.40 -5.14 9.90
N VAL A 14 1.15 -5.50 9.57
CA VAL A 14 0.75 -5.88 8.20
C VAL A 14 -0.27 -4.88 7.69
N VAL A 15 0.15 -4.02 6.75
CA VAL A 15 -0.69 -3.00 6.12
C VAL A 15 -1.08 -3.45 4.72
N VAL A 16 -2.39 -3.45 4.42
CA VAL A 16 -2.91 -3.76 3.08
C VAL A 16 -3.20 -2.47 2.34
N VAL A 17 -2.53 -2.24 1.23
CA VAL A 17 -2.79 -1.10 0.33
C VAL A 17 -3.83 -1.53 -0.71
N ASP A 18 -5.10 -1.29 -0.43
CA ASP A 18 -6.17 -1.47 -1.41
C ASP A 18 -6.31 -0.22 -2.28
N TRP A 19 -6.06 -0.37 -3.58
CA TRP A 19 -6.16 0.70 -4.57
C TRP A 19 -7.04 0.29 -5.77
N ARG A 20 -7.97 -0.65 -5.56
CA ARG A 20 -8.85 -1.20 -6.61
C ARG A 20 -9.55 -0.13 -7.46
N GLY A 21 -9.99 0.97 -6.86
CA GLY A 21 -10.60 2.09 -7.59
C GLY A 21 -9.67 2.74 -8.61
N GLY A 22 -8.38 2.83 -8.31
CA GLY A 22 -7.35 3.37 -9.21
C GLY A 22 -6.82 2.36 -10.22
N SER A 23 -6.96 1.05 -9.96
CA SER A 23 -6.51 -0.02 -10.86
C SER A 23 -7.56 -0.50 -11.85
N ASN A 24 -8.84 -0.18 -11.62
CA ASN A 24 -9.97 -0.63 -12.45
C ASN A 24 -10.13 0.06 -13.83
N PRO A 25 -9.71 1.33 -14.03
CA PRO A 25 -9.73 1.96 -15.36
C PRO A 25 -8.79 1.25 -16.38
N PRO A 26 -8.81 1.63 -17.68
CA PRO A 26 -7.92 1.05 -18.70
C PRO A 26 -6.45 1.01 -18.29
N TYR A 27 -5.70 0.01 -18.76
CA TYR A 27 -4.32 -0.27 -18.31
C TYR A 27 -3.40 0.97 -18.32
N THR A 28 -3.47 1.80 -19.36
CA THR A 28 -2.69 3.04 -19.45
C THR A 28 -3.03 4.05 -18.34
N GLN A 29 -4.30 4.13 -17.95
CA GLN A 29 -4.73 4.95 -16.80
C GLN A 29 -4.32 4.32 -15.47
N ALA A 30 -4.41 2.99 -15.33
CA ALA A 30 -3.92 2.29 -14.15
C ALA A 30 -2.39 2.50 -13.94
N VAL A 31 -1.62 2.49 -15.03
CA VAL A 31 -0.18 2.84 -15.05
C VAL A 31 0.06 4.29 -14.67
N ALA A 32 -0.87 5.21 -14.98
CA ALA A 32 -0.76 6.58 -14.48
C ALA A 32 -1.08 6.65 -12.97
N ASN A 33 -2.15 5.97 -12.53
CA ASN A 33 -2.66 6.00 -11.16
C ASN A 33 -1.71 5.36 -10.14
N ILE A 34 -0.95 4.32 -10.52
CA ILE A 34 0.00 3.67 -9.59
C ILE A 34 1.06 4.65 -9.04
N ARG A 35 1.38 5.73 -9.77
CA ARG A 35 2.28 6.78 -9.29
C ARG A 35 1.72 7.46 -8.03
N VAL A 36 0.42 7.76 -8.00
CA VAL A 36 -0.24 8.38 -6.85
C VAL A 36 -0.28 7.41 -5.66
N VAL A 37 -0.56 6.13 -5.90
CA VAL A 37 -0.53 5.09 -4.86
C VAL A 37 0.87 4.98 -4.23
N GLY A 38 1.92 5.01 -5.05
CA GLY A 38 3.30 5.02 -4.57
C GLY A 38 3.62 6.23 -3.70
N VAL A 39 3.21 7.44 -4.14
CA VAL A 39 3.42 8.68 -3.37
C VAL A 39 2.71 8.65 -2.02
N ILE A 40 1.45 8.20 -1.97
CA ILE A 40 0.69 8.11 -0.71
C ILE A 40 1.31 7.07 0.22
N THR A 41 1.76 5.93 -0.33
CA THR A 41 2.45 4.89 0.45
C THR A 41 3.76 5.41 1.03
N ALA A 42 4.56 6.13 0.23
CA ALA A 42 5.79 6.76 0.69
C ALA A 42 5.52 7.84 1.75
N HIS A 43 4.46 8.64 1.58
CA HIS A 43 4.05 9.63 2.56
C HIS A 43 3.70 8.99 3.90
N LEU A 44 2.93 7.89 3.91
CA LEU A 44 2.63 7.14 5.13
C LEU A 44 3.90 6.65 5.84
N VAL A 45 4.82 6.03 5.10
CA VAL A 45 6.10 5.54 5.66
C VAL A 45 6.91 6.70 6.24
N ASN A 46 7.00 7.83 5.54
CA ASN A 46 7.71 9.01 6.04
C ASN A 46 7.08 9.59 7.31
N GLN A 47 5.75 9.62 7.38
CA GLN A 47 5.04 10.05 8.60
C GLN A 47 5.40 9.14 9.78
N LEU A 48 5.44 7.82 9.58
CA LEU A 48 5.81 6.86 10.64
C LEU A 48 7.28 6.96 11.09
N LEU A 49 8.18 7.41 10.21
CA LEU A 49 9.60 7.56 10.52
C LEU A 49 9.94 8.88 11.21
N VAL A 50 9.22 9.95 10.88
CA VAL A 50 9.55 11.33 11.29
C VAL A 50 8.71 11.81 12.48
N SER A 51 7.61 11.13 12.82
CA SER A 51 6.82 11.46 14.01
C SER A 51 7.55 11.06 15.30
N VAL A 52 8.31 12.02 15.84
CA VAL A 52 8.80 12.09 17.22
C VAL A 52 7.96 13.11 17.98
#